data_AF-V5GCI9-F1
#
_entry.id   AF-V5GCI9-F1
#
_cell.length_a   1.000
_cell.length_b   1.000
_cell.length_c   1.000
_cell.angle_alpha   90.00
_cell.angle_beta   90.00
_cell.angle_gamma   90.00
#
_symmetry.space_group_name_H-M   'P 1'
#
loop_
_entity.id
_entity.type
_entity.pdbx_description
1 polymer ?
#
loop_
_entity_poly.entity_id
_entity_poly.type
_entity_poly.pdbx_seq_one_letter_code
_entity_poly.pdbx_strand_id
1 'polypeptide(L)'
;RLEAIASPAIVQAFNSNNIEQAQMYVRIFTSISRLPQLMKYYYKCQKDILLQKWRNQLEIEQDESVVQWIHNYYSVLLSNWHTQHRWFNQVFPNESAVNALIDIYIDVLSSLDPSLNECIDAALKQVSEKLSFLYDVKQTTKQFADNLMNVVNQTSQGKPDTDMTNKLLKAIYNHLISYVNKYAAYEQANLMKQLSTLNCMKEELPDTIQALGLSITSVIDIANAAKKEMSTNHRELRLLWLTYCTKSFSTRLRRFL
;
A
#
# COMPACT_ATOMS: atom_id res chain seq x y z
N ARG A 1 29.04 8.06 -25.58
CA ARG A 1 30.05 8.94 -24.93
C ARG A 1 29.42 10.24 -24.41
N LEU A 2 28.69 11.00 -25.22
CA LEU A 2 27.94 12.20 -24.77
C LEU A 2 26.95 11.91 -23.62
N GLU A 3 26.21 10.80 -23.68
CA GLU A 3 25.26 10.41 -22.63
C GLU A 3 25.92 10.12 -21.28
N ALA A 4 27.07 9.45 -21.27
CA ALA A 4 27.80 9.14 -20.03
C ALA A 4 28.36 10.41 -19.36
N ILE A 5 28.72 11.42 -20.16
CA ILE A 5 29.24 12.70 -19.68
C ILE A 5 28.11 13.61 -19.20
N ALA A 6 26.94 13.58 -19.86
CA ALA A 6 25.78 14.37 -19.46
C ALA A 6 24.94 13.73 -18.33
N SER A 7 25.11 12.43 -18.06
CA SER A 7 24.32 11.69 -17.06
C SER A 7 24.28 12.36 -15.67
N PRO A 8 25.40 12.81 -15.08
CA PRO A 8 25.37 13.46 -13.76
C PRO A 8 24.56 14.76 -13.75
N ALA A 9 24.69 15.57 -14.81
CA ALA A 9 23.98 16.85 -14.93
C ALA A 9 22.48 16.65 -15.20
N ILE A 10 22.10 15.61 -15.96
CA ILE A 10 20.71 15.20 -16.16
C ILE A 10 20.09 14.75 -14.83
N VAL A 11 20.78 13.88 -14.09
CA VAL A 11 20.33 13.39 -12.78
C VAL A 11 20.15 14.55 -11.81
N GLN A 12 21.11 15.49 -11.77
CA GLN A 12 21.00 16.69 -10.94
C GLN A 12 19.80 17.56 -11.32
N ALA A 13 19.57 17.79 -12.61
CA ALA A 13 18.43 18.58 -13.09
C ALA A 13 17.09 17.93 -12.70
N PHE A 14 16.98 16.60 -12.81
CA PHE A 14 15.78 15.86 -12.41
C PHE A 14 15.59 15.82 -10.90
N ASN A 15 16.65 15.60 -10.12
CA ASN A 15 16.57 15.55 -8.67
C ASN A 15 16.22 16.92 -8.05
N SER A 16 16.63 18.01 -8.70
CA SER A 16 16.30 19.38 -8.29
C SER A 16 14.96 19.90 -8.85
N ASN A 17 14.26 19.09 -9.66
CA ASN A 17 13.06 19.51 -10.39
C ASN A 17 13.26 20.81 -11.22
N ASN A 18 14.47 21.05 -11.73
CA ASN A 18 14.74 22.23 -12.54
C ASN A 18 14.11 22.09 -13.93
N ILE A 19 13.01 22.80 -14.16
CA ILE A 19 12.21 22.72 -15.40
C ILE A 19 13.02 23.16 -16.62
N GLU A 20 13.76 24.27 -16.53
CA GLU A 20 14.48 24.84 -17.67
C GLU A 20 15.58 23.90 -18.16
N GLN A 21 16.39 23.38 -17.23
CA GLN A 21 17.45 22.42 -17.54
C GLN A 21 16.87 21.10 -18.04
N ALA A 22 15.81 20.60 -17.43
CA ALA A 22 15.13 19.38 -17.87
C ALA A 22 14.57 19.53 -19.30
N GLN A 23 13.91 20.66 -19.63
CA GLN A 23 13.41 20.94 -20.97
C GLN A 23 14.54 21.06 -21.99
N MET A 24 15.68 21.65 -21.63
CA MET A 24 16.87 21.68 -22.48
C MET A 24 17.33 20.25 -22.82
N TYR A 25 17.45 19.36 -21.83
CA TYR A 25 17.79 17.96 -22.07
C TYR A 25 16.74 17.24 -22.91
N VAL A 26 15.45 17.46 -22.68
CA VAL A 26 14.38 16.88 -23.51
C VAL A 26 14.54 17.29 -24.96
N ARG A 27 14.78 18.58 -25.26
CA ARG A 27 14.99 19.05 -26.64
C ARG A 27 16.20 18.37 -27.29
N ILE A 28 17.33 18.28 -26.58
CA ILE A 28 18.56 17.64 -27.07
C ILE A 28 18.32 16.14 -27.33
N PHE A 29 17.73 15.42 -26.38
CA PHE A 29 17.49 13.98 -26.54
C PHE A 29 16.40 13.67 -27.58
N THR A 30 15.45 14.58 -27.77
CA THR A 30 14.45 14.46 -28.84
C THR A 30 15.09 14.64 -30.22
N SER A 31 16.00 15.62 -30.40
CA SER A 31 16.65 15.87 -31.69
C SER A 31 17.58 14.74 -32.15
N ILE A 32 18.11 13.95 -31.21
CA ILE A 32 18.91 12.74 -31.49
C ILE A 32 18.09 11.44 -31.42
N SER A 33 16.76 11.52 -31.31
CA SER A 33 15.84 10.38 -31.20
C SER A 33 16.13 9.41 -30.04
N ARG A 34 16.57 9.95 -28.89
CA ARG A 34 16.90 9.22 -27.66
C ARG A 34 16.04 9.60 -26.45
N LEU A 35 14.84 10.14 -26.69
CA LEU A 35 13.90 10.49 -25.61
C LEU A 35 13.59 9.31 -24.65
N PRO A 36 13.42 8.05 -25.12
CA PRO A 36 13.18 6.92 -24.22
C PRO A 36 14.32 6.66 -23.23
N GLN A 37 15.58 6.94 -23.60
CA GLN A 37 16.71 6.83 -22.68
C GLN A 37 16.63 7.90 -21.59
N LEU A 38 16.29 9.15 -21.96
CA LEU A 38 16.12 10.25 -20.99
C LEU A 38 15.01 9.95 -19.98
N MET A 39 13.90 9.39 -20.47
CA MET A 39 12.80 8.93 -19.63
C MET A 39 13.26 7.87 -18.61
N LYS A 40 14.09 6.90 -19.01
CA LYS A 40 14.65 5.92 -18.05
C LYS A 40 15.44 6.59 -16.92
N TYR A 41 16.18 7.67 -17.20
CA TYR A 41 16.85 8.44 -16.15
C TYR A 41 15.85 9.10 -15.20
N TYR A 42 14.79 9.70 -15.72
CA TYR A 42 13.72 10.28 -14.89
C TYR A 42 13.10 9.24 -13.96
N TYR A 43 12.73 8.06 -14.49
CA TYR A 43 12.13 6.97 -13.70
C TYR A 43 13.06 6.53 -12.59
N LYS A 44 14.36 6.36 -12.91
CA LYS A 44 15.37 5.98 -11.93
C LYS A 44 15.52 7.04 -10.84
N CYS A 45 15.66 8.32 -11.21
CA CYS A 45 15.77 9.43 -10.25
C CYS A 45 14.57 9.47 -9.30
N GLN A 46 13.35 9.42 -9.84
CA GLN A 46 12.14 9.47 -9.02
C GLN A 46 12.01 8.26 -8.11
N LYS A 47 12.30 7.06 -8.61
CA LYS A 47 12.36 5.85 -7.78
C LYS A 47 13.35 6.03 -6.63
N ASP A 48 14.58 6.42 -6.94
CA ASP A 48 15.64 6.57 -5.95
C ASP A 48 15.26 7.61 -4.88
N ILE A 49 14.68 8.76 -5.28
CA ILE A 49 14.18 9.78 -4.34
C ILE A 49 13.11 9.22 -3.40
N LEU A 50 12.13 8.48 -3.94
CA LEU A 50 11.02 7.94 -3.15
C LEU A 50 11.46 6.81 -2.21
N LEU A 51 12.41 5.97 -2.63
CA LEU A 51 13.02 4.96 -1.77
C LEU A 51 13.89 5.57 -0.67
N GLN A 52 14.64 6.63 -0.98
CA GLN A 52 15.41 7.36 0.03
C GLN A 52 14.49 8.04 1.05
N LYS A 53 13.38 8.64 0.61
CA LYS A 53 12.39 9.20 1.53
C LYS A 53 11.82 8.16 2.48
N TRP A 54 11.55 6.94 2.00
CA TRP A 54 11.12 5.84 2.86
C TRP A 54 12.14 5.54 3.95
N ARG A 55 13.41 5.31 3.58
CA ARG A 55 14.47 5.00 4.54
C ARG A 55 14.68 6.11 5.55
N ASN A 56 14.78 7.35 5.08
CA ASN A 56 14.98 8.51 5.95
C ASN A 56 13.82 8.69 6.93
N GLN A 57 12.58 8.43 6.50
CA GLN A 57 11.42 8.52 7.38
C GLN A 57 11.49 7.48 8.50
N LEU A 58 11.87 6.25 8.20
CA LEU A 58 12.06 5.21 9.22
C LEU A 58 13.16 5.56 10.23
N GLU A 59 14.21 6.27 9.79
CA GLU A 59 15.29 6.72 10.67
C GLU A 59 14.88 7.88 11.59
N ILE A 60 14.01 8.77 11.10
CA ILE A 60 13.56 9.98 11.83
C ILE A 60 12.40 9.65 12.79
N GLU A 61 11.46 8.82 12.36
CA GLU A 61 10.21 8.56 13.08
C GLU A 61 10.28 7.32 13.97
N GLN A 62 11.43 6.97 14.56
CA GLN A 62 11.62 5.69 15.26
C GLN A 62 10.64 5.41 16.42
N ASP A 63 10.10 6.46 17.05
CA ASP A 63 9.15 6.36 18.16
C ASP A 63 7.69 6.18 17.70
N GLU A 64 7.41 6.34 16.41
CA GLU A 64 6.07 6.24 15.84
C GLU A 64 5.67 4.78 15.56
N SER A 65 4.35 4.55 15.51
CA SER A 65 3.85 3.22 15.15
C SER A 65 4.06 2.90 13.67
N VAL A 66 4.18 1.61 13.33
CA VAL A 66 4.28 1.17 11.92
C VAL A 66 3.07 1.63 11.09
N VAL A 67 1.87 1.71 11.68
CA VAL A 67 0.69 2.24 10.99
C VAL A 67 0.91 3.70 10.58
N GLN A 68 1.52 4.49 11.48
CA GLN A 68 1.82 5.90 11.24
C GLN A 68 2.90 6.06 10.17
N TRP A 69 3.96 5.24 10.18
CA TRP A 69 4.98 5.26 9.12
C TRP A 69 4.38 5.03 7.73
N ILE A 70 3.50 4.02 7.62
CA ILE A 70 2.80 3.69 6.37
C ILE A 70 1.91 4.86 5.94
N HIS A 71 1.16 5.45 6.87
CA HIS A 71 0.30 6.60 6.59
C HIS A 71 1.09 7.83 6.10
N ASN A 72 2.18 8.17 6.80
CA ASN A 72 3.04 9.29 6.46
C ASN A 72 3.69 9.08 5.09
N TYR A 73 4.18 7.87 4.80
CA TYR A 73 4.78 7.56 3.52
C TYR A 73 3.76 7.64 2.36
N TYR A 74 2.55 7.13 2.57
CA TYR A 74 1.46 7.29 1.59
C TYR A 74 1.08 8.75 1.35
N SER A 75 1.13 9.59 2.38
CA SER A 75 0.93 11.04 2.24
C SER A 75 2.06 11.69 1.42
N VAL A 76 3.31 11.24 1.60
CA VAL A 76 4.45 11.65 0.76
C VAL A 76 4.24 11.25 -0.70
N LEU A 77 3.76 10.03 -0.96
CA LEU A 77 3.45 9.58 -2.33
C LEU A 77 2.33 10.41 -2.97
N LEU A 78 1.27 10.74 -2.24
CA LEU A 78 0.19 11.59 -2.77
C LEU A 78 0.68 13.01 -3.09
N SER A 79 1.44 13.62 -2.18
CA SER A 79 2.02 14.95 -2.39
C SER A 79 3.00 14.96 -3.58
N ASN A 80 3.81 13.91 -3.69
CA ASN A 80 4.72 13.71 -4.81
C ASN A 80 3.96 13.59 -6.13
N TRP A 81 2.83 12.89 -6.15
CA TRP A 81 2.02 12.72 -7.37
C TRP A 81 1.62 14.09 -7.94
N HIS A 82 1.04 14.97 -7.13
CA HIS A 82 0.62 16.29 -7.58
C HIS A 82 1.78 17.13 -8.13
N THR A 83 2.91 17.10 -7.43
CA THR A 83 4.11 17.87 -7.80
C THR A 83 4.71 17.35 -9.10
N GLN A 84 4.95 16.03 -9.17
CA GLN A 84 5.57 15.39 -10.32
C GLN A 84 4.65 15.36 -11.53
N HIS A 85 3.33 15.22 -11.35
CA HIS A 85 2.39 15.30 -12.45
C HIS A 85 2.44 16.66 -13.16
N ARG A 86 2.51 17.77 -12.39
CA ARG A 86 2.64 19.12 -12.98
C ARG A 86 4.00 19.29 -13.65
N TRP A 87 5.08 18.89 -12.97
CA TRP A 87 6.44 19.02 -13.50
C TRP A 87 6.63 18.20 -14.78
N PHE A 88 6.19 16.94 -14.78
CA PHE A 88 6.32 16.04 -15.90
C PHE A 88 5.62 16.59 -17.14
N ASN A 89 4.41 17.13 -17.00
CA ASN A 89 3.67 17.72 -18.12
C ASN A 89 4.34 18.96 -18.72
N GLN A 90 5.14 19.68 -17.95
CA GLN A 90 5.93 20.81 -18.46
C GLN A 90 7.19 20.36 -19.19
N VAL A 91 7.76 19.22 -18.78
CA VAL A 91 9.03 18.71 -19.32
C VAL A 91 8.81 17.76 -20.50
N PHE A 92 7.79 16.91 -20.43
CA PHE A 92 7.44 15.88 -21.41
C PHE A 92 5.98 16.05 -21.89
N PRO A 93 5.64 17.13 -22.63
CA PRO A 93 4.26 17.43 -22.99
C PRO A 93 3.58 16.40 -23.91
N ASN A 94 4.37 15.55 -24.58
CA ASN A 94 3.89 14.53 -25.52
C ASN A 94 3.77 13.13 -24.88
N GLU A 95 4.15 12.98 -23.61
CA GLU A 95 4.13 11.70 -22.89
C GLU A 95 3.05 11.70 -21.81
N SER A 96 2.52 10.53 -21.46
CA SER A 96 1.50 10.41 -20.41
C SER A 96 2.15 10.45 -19.02
N ALA A 97 1.96 11.57 -18.31
CA ALA A 97 2.40 11.70 -16.91
C ALA A 97 1.77 10.64 -16.01
N VAL A 98 0.48 10.33 -16.24
CA VAL A 98 -0.26 9.33 -15.46
C VAL A 98 0.40 7.95 -15.57
N ASN A 99 0.66 7.48 -16.79
CA ASN A 99 1.26 6.16 -16.98
C ASN A 99 2.67 6.09 -16.37
N ALA A 100 3.48 7.13 -16.58
CA ALA A 100 4.84 7.19 -16.04
C ALA A 100 4.87 7.14 -14.50
N LEU A 101 4.00 7.91 -13.85
CA LEU A 101 3.93 7.92 -12.39
C LEU A 101 3.38 6.60 -11.84
N ILE A 102 2.40 5.98 -12.50
CA ILE A 102 1.89 4.67 -12.08
C ILE A 102 3.01 3.62 -12.15
N ASP A 103 3.78 3.56 -13.24
CA ASP A 103 4.91 2.63 -13.37
C ASP A 103 5.95 2.84 -12.26
N ILE A 104 6.31 4.10 -11.99
CA ILE A 104 7.24 4.44 -10.90
C ILE A 104 6.68 3.97 -9.55
N TYR A 105 5.39 4.16 -9.28
CA TYR A 105 4.80 3.84 -7.98
C TYR A 105 4.69 2.33 -7.78
N ILE A 106 4.37 1.58 -8.83
CA ILE A 106 4.41 0.11 -8.81
C ILE A 106 5.82 -0.37 -8.45
N ASP A 107 6.85 0.18 -9.11
CA ASP A 107 8.23 -0.23 -8.89
C ASP A 107 8.75 0.18 -7.50
N VAL A 108 8.40 1.39 -7.03
CA VAL A 108 8.74 1.88 -5.68
C VAL A 108 8.12 0.99 -4.61
N LEU A 109 6.80 0.76 -4.65
CA LEU A 109 6.09 -0.08 -3.67
C LEU A 109 6.61 -1.52 -3.65
N SER A 110 7.07 -2.03 -4.80
CA SER A 110 7.65 -3.37 -4.92
C SER A 110 9.12 -3.44 -4.48
N SER A 111 9.81 -2.30 -4.42
CA SER A 111 11.25 -2.19 -4.13
C SER A 111 11.55 -1.56 -2.76
N LEU A 112 10.55 -1.35 -1.91
CA LEU A 112 10.74 -0.81 -0.56
C LEU A 112 11.68 -1.72 0.24
N ASP A 113 12.65 -1.11 0.90
CA ASP A 113 13.63 -1.79 1.75
C ASP A 113 13.90 -0.92 3.01
N PRO A 114 13.49 -1.37 4.21
CA PRO A 114 12.74 -2.62 4.45
C PRO A 114 11.37 -2.60 3.79
N SER A 115 10.87 -3.76 3.39
CA SER A 115 9.55 -3.89 2.77
C SER A 115 8.43 -3.67 3.79
N LEU A 116 7.24 -3.30 3.31
CA LEU A 116 6.05 -3.17 4.16
C LEU A 116 5.74 -4.46 4.92
N ASN A 117 5.95 -5.63 4.27
CA ASN A 117 5.76 -6.92 4.93
C ASN A 117 6.71 -7.07 6.13
N GLU A 118 7.98 -6.73 5.99
CA GLU A 118 8.97 -6.84 7.07
C GLU A 118 8.64 -5.90 8.24
N CYS A 119 8.25 -4.66 7.95
CA CYS A 119 7.83 -3.71 8.98
C CYS A 119 6.59 -4.23 9.75
N ILE A 120 5.59 -4.75 9.04
CA ILE A 120 4.36 -5.28 9.65
C ILE A 120 4.63 -6.56 10.44
N ASP A 121 5.43 -7.49 9.92
CA ASP A 121 5.80 -8.73 10.63
C ASP A 121 6.62 -8.42 11.90
N ALA A 122 7.47 -7.39 11.88
CA ALA A 122 8.18 -6.93 13.08
C ALA A 122 7.22 -6.38 14.14
N ALA A 123 6.27 -5.52 13.75
CA ALA A 123 5.26 -4.98 14.66
C ALA A 123 4.32 -6.07 15.22
N LEU A 124 3.90 -7.04 14.40
CA LEU A 124 3.04 -8.15 14.82
C LEU A 124 3.63 -9.05 15.92
N LYS A 125 4.96 -9.02 16.11
CA LYS A 125 5.62 -9.73 17.21
C LYS A 125 5.45 -9.00 18.55
N GLN A 126 5.32 -7.68 18.51
CA GLN A 126 5.26 -6.82 19.70
C GLN A 126 3.82 -6.51 20.13
N VAL A 127 2.88 -6.45 19.18
CA VAL A 127 1.49 -6.07 19.46
C VAL A 127 0.69 -7.26 20.01
N SER A 128 -0.06 -7.00 21.09
CA SER A 128 -1.00 -7.95 21.70
C SER A 128 -2.28 -8.12 20.87
N GLU A 129 -2.87 -7.01 20.43
CA GLU A 129 -4.10 -6.93 19.63
C GLU A 129 -3.80 -6.97 18.11
N LYS A 130 -3.35 -8.13 17.62
CA LYS A 130 -2.86 -8.30 16.24
C LYS A 130 -3.93 -8.00 15.17
N LEU A 131 -5.20 -8.33 15.44
CA LEU A 131 -6.30 -8.06 14.50
C LEU A 131 -6.58 -6.58 14.35
N SER A 132 -6.64 -5.85 15.47
CA SER A 132 -6.84 -4.40 15.45
C SER A 132 -5.74 -3.72 14.63
N PHE A 133 -4.49 -4.09 14.89
CA PHE A 133 -3.36 -3.57 14.14
C PHE A 133 -3.45 -3.86 12.63
N LEU A 134 -3.78 -5.09 12.22
CA LEU A 134 -3.95 -5.43 10.81
C LEU A 134 -5.12 -4.70 10.16
N TYR A 135 -6.18 -4.45 10.92
CA TYR A 135 -7.31 -3.65 10.47
C TYR A 135 -6.89 -2.20 10.21
N ASP A 136 -6.11 -1.60 11.11
CA ASP A 136 -5.62 -0.23 10.95
C ASP A 136 -4.69 -0.09 9.73
N VAL A 137 -3.78 -1.05 9.52
CA VAL A 137 -2.92 -1.09 8.32
C VAL A 137 -3.77 -1.21 7.05
N LYS A 138 -4.80 -2.06 7.06
CA LYS A 138 -5.74 -2.20 5.93
C LYS A 138 -6.49 -0.89 5.67
N GLN A 139 -7.02 -0.23 6.69
CA GLN A 139 -7.76 1.03 6.55
C GLN A 139 -6.87 2.13 5.98
N THR A 140 -5.67 2.31 6.52
CA THR A 140 -4.68 3.26 6.00
C THR A 140 -4.35 2.99 4.54
N THR A 141 -4.15 1.71 4.17
CA THR A 141 -3.89 1.32 2.78
C THR A 141 -5.08 1.60 1.86
N LYS A 142 -6.31 1.35 2.33
CA LYS A 142 -7.54 1.62 1.57
C LYS A 142 -7.73 3.11 1.33
N GLN A 143 -7.58 3.94 2.36
CA GLN A 143 -7.67 5.38 2.24
C GLN A 143 -6.66 5.93 1.22
N PHE A 144 -5.42 5.44 1.25
CA PHE A 144 -4.42 5.80 0.26
C PHE A 144 -4.82 5.40 -1.17
N ALA A 145 -5.27 4.15 -1.36
CA ALA A 145 -5.70 3.66 -2.67
C ALA A 145 -6.86 4.48 -3.23
N ASP A 146 -7.89 4.75 -2.42
CA ASP A 146 -9.06 5.54 -2.82
C ASP A 146 -8.65 6.98 -3.19
N ASN A 147 -7.80 7.61 -2.37
CA ASN A 147 -7.29 8.96 -2.63
C ASN A 147 -6.46 9.02 -3.91
N LEU A 148 -5.54 8.07 -4.10
CA LEU A 148 -4.70 8.01 -5.28
C LEU A 148 -5.56 7.80 -6.54
N MET A 149 -6.53 6.87 -6.49
CA MET A 149 -7.42 6.63 -7.61
C MET A 149 -8.30 7.84 -7.93
N ASN A 150 -8.75 8.58 -6.93
CA ASN A 150 -9.48 9.83 -7.15
C ASN A 150 -8.62 10.85 -7.90
N VAL A 151 -7.36 11.04 -7.48
CA VAL A 151 -6.43 11.97 -8.14
C VAL A 151 -6.10 11.53 -9.56
N VAL A 152 -5.86 10.24 -9.77
CA VAL A 152 -5.61 9.63 -11.08
C VAL A 152 -6.80 9.85 -12.01
N ASN A 153 -8.04 9.61 -11.53
CA ASN A 153 -9.26 9.75 -12.33
C ASN A 153 -9.62 11.20 -12.66
N GLN A 154 -9.21 12.15 -11.82
CA GLN A 154 -9.44 13.59 -12.02
C GLN A 154 -8.46 14.21 -13.03
N THR A 155 -7.41 13.49 -13.40
CA THR A 155 -6.35 14.00 -14.27
C THR A 155 -6.82 14.08 -15.73
N SER A 156 -6.67 15.26 -16.35
CA SER A 156 -7.28 15.62 -17.64
C SER A 156 -6.68 14.94 -18.88
N GLN A 157 -5.57 14.19 -18.75
CA GLN A 157 -4.84 13.58 -19.86
C GLN A 157 -5.31 12.17 -20.24
N GLY A 158 -6.59 11.85 -19.97
CA GLY A 158 -7.20 10.57 -20.26
C GLY A 158 -7.14 9.60 -19.08
N LYS A 159 -8.19 8.77 -18.95
CA LYS A 159 -8.22 7.73 -17.92
C LYS A 159 -7.13 6.71 -18.22
N PRO A 160 -6.32 6.30 -17.22
CA PRO A 160 -5.37 5.21 -17.42
C PRO A 160 -6.11 3.95 -17.85
N ASP A 161 -5.41 3.10 -18.59
CA ASP A 161 -5.94 1.78 -18.93
C ASP A 161 -6.35 1.01 -17.66
N THR A 162 -7.42 0.24 -17.78
CA THR A 162 -7.95 -0.58 -16.68
C THR A 162 -6.90 -1.58 -16.21
N ASP A 163 -6.08 -2.14 -17.11
CA ASP A 163 -4.98 -3.04 -16.74
C ASP A 163 -3.91 -2.35 -15.89
N MET A 164 -3.59 -1.09 -16.22
CA MET A 164 -2.58 -0.30 -15.51
C MET A 164 -3.04 0.06 -14.09
N THR A 165 -4.30 0.49 -13.98
CA THR A 165 -4.97 0.71 -12.70
C THR A 165 -4.95 -0.55 -11.84
N ASN A 166 -5.22 -1.71 -12.44
CA ASN A 166 -5.19 -2.98 -11.73
C ASN A 166 -3.78 -3.35 -11.24
N LYS A 167 -2.73 -3.07 -12.02
CA LYS A 167 -1.34 -3.31 -11.59
C LYS A 167 -0.95 -2.41 -10.42
N LEU A 168 -1.36 -1.14 -10.44
CA LEU A 168 -1.13 -0.21 -9.33
C LEU A 168 -1.80 -0.71 -8.05
N LEU A 169 -3.10 -1.03 -8.12
CA LEU A 169 -3.83 -1.52 -6.95
C LEU A 169 -3.22 -2.82 -6.40
N LYS A 170 -2.75 -3.73 -7.27
CA LYS A 170 -2.02 -4.92 -6.82
C LYS A 170 -0.76 -4.55 -6.04
N ALA A 171 0.04 -3.62 -6.54
CA ALA A 171 1.25 -3.18 -5.85
C ALA A 171 0.92 -2.59 -4.47
N ILE A 172 -0.13 -1.77 -4.38
CA ILE A 172 -0.58 -1.13 -3.13
C ILE A 172 -1.06 -2.15 -2.10
N TYR A 173 -1.78 -3.19 -2.51
CA TYR A 173 -2.35 -4.17 -1.58
C TYR A 173 -1.49 -5.42 -1.37
N ASN A 174 -0.34 -5.54 -2.07
CA ASN A 174 0.45 -6.77 -2.09
C ASN A 174 0.88 -7.23 -0.69
N HIS A 175 1.27 -6.29 0.19
CA HIS A 175 1.71 -6.61 1.55
C HIS A 175 0.58 -7.20 2.41
N LEU A 176 -0.69 -6.88 2.15
CA LEU A 176 -1.80 -7.41 2.95
C LEU A 176 -2.09 -8.89 2.66
N ILE A 177 -1.70 -9.40 1.48
CA ILE A 177 -2.01 -10.77 1.04
C ILE A 177 -1.41 -11.80 2.00
N SER A 178 -0.20 -11.56 2.50
CA SER A 178 0.52 -12.43 3.44
C SER A 178 -0.25 -12.69 4.74
N TYR A 179 -1.16 -11.78 5.11
CA TYR A 179 -1.90 -11.81 6.37
C TYR A 179 -3.32 -12.38 6.22
N VAL A 180 -3.85 -12.47 5.00
CA VAL A 180 -5.18 -13.07 4.74
C VAL A 180 -5.23 -14.51 5.23
N ASN A 181 -4.17 -15.29 4.98
CA ASN A 181 -4.09 -16.69 5.43
C ASN A 181 -3.91 -16.82 6.95
N LYS A 182 -3.33 -15.80 7.60
CA LYS A 182 -3.11 -15.77 9.05
C LYS A 182 -4.33 -15.22 9.81
N TYR A 183 -5.23 -14.52 9.13
CA TYR A 183 -6.41 -13.87 9.73
C TYR A 183 -7.27 -14.85 10.53
N ALA A 184 -7.56 -16.03 9.99
CA ALA A 184 -8.39 -17.02 10.69
C ALA A 184 -7.81 -17.45 12.03
N ALA A 185 -6.48 -17.63 12.10
CA ALA A 185 -5.79 -17.97 13.34
C ALA A 185 -5.79 -16.80 14.34
N TYR A 186 -5.61 -15.56 13.86
CA TYR A 186 -5.69 -14.37 14.72
C TYR A 186 -7.10 -14.14 15.26
N GLU A 187 -8.13 -14.31 14.43
CA GLU A 187 -9.55 -14.25 14.82
C GLU A 187 -9.86 -15.27 15.91
N GLN A 188 -9.45 -16.53 15.70
CA GLN A 188 -9.67 -17.58 16.68
C GLN A 188 -8.97 -17.28 18.01
N ALA A 189 -7.72 -16.78 17.98
CA ALA A 189 -6.98 -16.41 19.19
C ALA A 189 -7.64 -15.24 19.94
N ASN A 190 -8.12 -14.23 19.20
CA ASN A 190 -8.84 -13.10 19.78
C ASN A 190 -10.16 -13.55 20.43
N LEU A 191 -10.94 -14.40 19.78
CA LEU A 191 -12.18 -14.93 20.33
C LEU A 191 -11.93 -15.80 21.56
N MET A 192 -10.92 -16.66 21.53
CA MET A 192 -10.55 -17.45 22.71
C MET A 192 -10.15 -16.55 23.88
N LYS A 193 -9.41 -15.47 23.63
CA LYS A 193 -9.08 -14.47 24.66
C LYS A 193 -10.33 -13.81 25.23
N GLN A 194 -11.24 -13.32 24.39
CA GLN A 194 -12.49 -12.69 24.85
C GLN A 194 -13.37 -13.67 25.64
N LEU A 195 -13.50 -14.91 25.19
CA LEU A 195 -14.23 -15.95 25.91
C LEU A 195 -13.58 -16.28 27.26
N SER A 196 -12.24 -16.32 27.34
CA SER A 196 -11.53 -16.57 28.60
C SER A 196 -11.68 -15.46 29.64
N THR A 197 -11.98 -14.22 29.21
CA THR A 197 -12.27 -13.10 30.12
C THR A 197 -13.67 -13.15 30.72
N LEU A 198 -14.59 -13.94 30.14
CA LEU A 198 -15.91 -14.21 30.70
C LEU A 198 -15.76 -15.20 31.87
N ASN A 199 -15.30 -14.70 33.00
CA ASN A 199 -15.10 -15.55 34.18
C ASN A 199 -16.46 -15.83 34.86
N CYS A 200 -17.05 -16.97 34.52
CA CYS A 200 -18.37 -17.39 34.99
C CYS A 200 -18.38 -18.02 36.37
N MET A 201 -17.20 -18.39 36.91
CA MET A 201 -17.07 -19.05 38.20
C MET A 201 -16.80 -18.01 39.30
N LYS A 202 -17.71 -17.94 40.28
CA LYS A 202 -17.61 -17.05 41.44
C LYS A 202 -17.54 -17.88 42.73
N GLU A 203 -17.05 -17.30 43.82
CA GLU A 203 -16.96 -17.99 45.11
C GLU A 203 -18.34 -18.45 45.63
N GLU A 204 -19.39 -17.69 45.31
CA GLU A 204 -20.76 -18.03 45.68
C GLU A 204 -21.57 -18.60 44.51
N LEU A 205 -22.41 -19.60 44.80
CA LEU A 205 -23.27 -20.28 43.81
C LEU A 205 -24.31 -19.33 43.17
N PRO A 206 -25.00 -18.44 43.91
CA PRO A 206 -25.93 -17.47 43.33
C PRO A 206 -25.25 -16.50 42.36
N ASP A 207 -24.07 -16.02 42.73
CA ASP A 207 -23.24 -15.14 41.88
C ASP A 207 -22.76 -15.87 40.62
N THR A 208 -22.45 -17.16 40.72
CA THR A 208 -22.11 -18.02 39.58
C THR A 208 -23.28 -18.17 38.61
N ILE A 209 -24.50 -18.39 39.12
CA ILE A 209 -25.72 -18.51 38.30
C ILE A 209 -26.03 -17.18 37.60
N GLN A 210 -25.89 -16.05 38.30
CA GLN A 210 -26.08 -14.73 37.73
C GLN A 210 -25.01 -14.40 36.68
N ALA A 211 -23.73 -14.70 36.96
CA ALA A 211 -22.64 -14.52 36.02
C ALA A 211 -22.81 -15.38 34.77
N LEU A 212 -23.27 -16.62 34.91
CA LEU A 212 -23.60 -17.50 33.79
C LEU A 212 -24.74 -16.92 32.94
N GLY A 213 -25.82 -16.43 33.56
CA GLY A 213 -26.94 -15.81 32.85
C GLY A 213 -26.51 -14.61 31.99
N LEU A 214 -25.64 -13.76 32.52
CA LEU A 214 -25.09 -12.61 31.79
C LEU A 214 -24.07 -13.03 30.72
N SER A 215 -23.29 -14.08 30.98
CA SER A 215 -22.27 -14.57 30.05
C SER A 215 -22.85 -15.07 28.72
N ILE A 216 -24.05 -15.65 28.72
CA ILE A 216 -24.71 -16.14 27.50
C ILE A 216 -24.93 -14.99 26.51
N THR A 217 -25.45 -13.86 26.99
CA THR A 217 -25.66 -12.67 26.17
C THR A 217 -24.33 -12.13 25.65
N SER A 218 -23.31 -12.03 26.51
CA SER A 218 -21.97 -11.58 26.11
C SER A 218 -21.31 -12.50 25.08
N VAL A 219 -21.45 -13.83 25.20
CA VAL A 219 -20.95 -14.80 24.21
C VAL A 219 -21.66 -14.62 22.87
N ILE A 220 -22.98 -14.44 22.88
CA ILE A 220 -23.76 -14.21 21.66
C ILE A 220 -23.34 -12.90 20.98
N ASP A 221 -23.10 -11.83 21.75
CA ASP A 221 -22.63 -10.55 21.25
C ASP A 221 -21.24 -10.65 20.63
N ILE A 222 -20.30 -11.32 21.31
CA ILE A 222 -18.95 -11.60 20.80
C ILE A 222 -19.03 -12.40 19.50
N ALA A 223 -19.85 -13.46 19.45
CA ALA A 223 -20.03 -14.29 18.26
C ALA A 223 -20.64 -13.50 17.08
N ASN A 224 -21.60 -12.62 17.35
CA ASN A 224 -22.23 -11.78 16.33
C ASN A 224 -21.28 -10.71 15.79
N ALA A 225 -20.49 -10.07 16.67
CA ALA A 225 -19.47 -9.10 16.28
C ALA A 225 -18.41 -9.76 15.39
N ALA A 226 -17.87 -10.91 15.82
CA ALA A 226 -16.91 -11.69 15.04
C ALA A 226 -17.47 -12.10 13.68
N LYS A 227 -18.70 -12.61 13.63
CA LYS A 227 -19.38 -12.97 12.38
C LYS A 227 -19.52 -11.78 11.42
N LYS A 228 -19.84 -10.60 11.94
CA LYS A 228 -19.96 -9.37 11.15
C LYS A 228 -18.62 -8.94 10.58
N GLU A 229 -17.57 -8.90 11.40
CA GLU A 229 -16.21 -8.54 10.96
C GLU A 229 -15.65 -9.54 9.96
N MET A 230 -15.80 -10.84 10.23
CA MET A 230 -15.35 -11.90 9.34
C MET A 230 -16.07 -11.83 7.98
N SER A 231 -17.39 -11.57 7.97
CA SER A 231 -18.14 -11.42 6.72
C SER A 231 -17.71 -10.19 5.91
N THR A 232 -17.37 -9.09 6.57
CA THR A 232 -16.99 -7.83 5.92
C THR A 232 -15.54 -7.88 5.42
N ASN A 233 -14.61 -8.29 6.28
CA ASN A 233 -13.20 -8.40 5.97
C ASN A 233 -12.91 -9.51 4.97
N HIS A 234 -13.51 -10.69 5.12
CA HIS A 234 -13.32 -11.79 4.18
C HIS A 234 -13.94 -11.49 2.82
N ARG A 235 -15.10 -10.80 2.76
CA ARG A 235 -15.71 -10.41 1.50
C ARG A 235 -14.94 -9.28 0.83
N GLU A 236 -14.49 -8.25 1.55
CA GLU A 236 -13.64 -7.20 0.95
C GLU A 236 -12.28 -7.73 0.52
N LEU A 237 -11.60 -8.54 1.34
CA LEU A 237 -10.31 -9.11 0.99
C LEU A 237 -10.46 -10.16 -0.12
N ARG A 238 -11.50 -11.00 -0.12
CA ARG A 238 -11.80 -11.89 -1.26
C ARG A 238 -12.24 -11.12 -2.48
N LEU A 239 -12.97 -10.01 -2.38
CA LEU A 239 -13.33 -9.19 -3.54
C LEU A 239 -12.10 -8.46 -4.07
N LEU A 240 -11.19 -7.97 -3.23
CA LEU A 240 -9.89 -7.47 -3.66
C LEU A 240 -9.09 -8.60 -4.32
N TRP A 241 -9.06 -9.79 -3.72
CA TRP A 241 -8.35 -10.94 -4.28
C TRP A 241 -8.98 -11.45 -5.59
N LEU A 242 -10.31 -11.53 -5.68
CA LEU A 242 -11.03 -12.01 -6.86
C LEU A 242 -11.10 -10.94 -7.95
N THR A 243 -11.29 -9.66 -7.62
CA THR A 243 -11.33 -8.58 -8.61
C THR A 243 -9.93 -8.33 -9.19
N TYR A 244 -8.87 -8.51 -8.40
CA TYR A 244 -7.51 -8.18 -8.84
C TYR A 244 -6.61 -9.40 -9.13
N CYS A 245 -6.90 -10.63 -8.69
CA CYS A 245 -6.12 -11.85 -9.04
C CYS A 245 -6.74 -12.79 -10.10
N THR A 246 -7.97 -12.56 -10.57
CA THR A 246 -8.70 -13.55 -11.40
C THR A 246 -8.19 -13.80 -12.82
N LYS A 247 -7.18 -13.09 -13.33
CA LYS A 247 -6.52 -13.53 -14.57
C LYS A 247 -5.40 -14.56 -14.37
N SER A 248 -4.90 -14.76 -13.15
CA SER A 248 -3.81 -15.74 -12.89
C SER A 248 -4.28 -17.04 -12.23
N PHE A 249 -5.47 -17.06 -11.61
CA PHE A 249 -5.95 -18.23 -10.87
C PHE A 249 -6.68 -19.29 -11.72
N SER A 250 -7.11 -18.94 -12.94
CA SER A 250 -7.73 -19.89 -13.90
C SER A 250 -6.81 -21.09 -14.20
N THR A 251 -5.49 -20.90 -14.12
CA THR A 251 -4.51 -21.94 -14.47
C THR A 251 -4.14 -22.84 -13.29
N ARG A 252 -4.36 -22.43 -12.04
CA ARG A 252 -4.04 -23.24 -10.85
C ARG A 252 -5.22 -24.09 -10.35
N LEU A 253 -6.46 -23.68 -10.61
CA LEU A 253 -7.63 -24.50 -10.22
C LEU A 253 -7.89 -25.69 -11.17
N ARG A 254 -7.35 -25.69 -12.40
CA ARG A 254 -7.40 -26.86 -13.31
C ARG A 254 -6.35 -27.93 -13.04
N ARG A 255 -5.47 -27.74 -12.05
CA ARG A 255 -4.50 -28.76 -11.62
C ARG A 255 -4.89 -29.44 -10.29
N PHE A 256 -6.05 -29.08 -9.73
CA PHE A 256 -6.55 -29.63 -8.47
C PHE A 256 -8.00 -30.15 -8.56
N LEU A 257 -8.57 -30.19 -9.77
CA LEU A 257 -9.72 -31.00 -10.16
C LEU A 257 -9.27 -31.93 -11.29
#